data_AF-A0A421JE28-F1
#
_entry.id   AF-A0A421JE28-F1
#
_cell.length_a   1.000
_cell.length_b   1.000
_cell.length_c   1.000
_cell.angle_alpha   90.00
_cell.angle_beta   90.00
_cell.angle_gamma   90.00
#
_symmetry.space_group_name_H-M   'P 1'
#
loop_
_entity.id
_entity.type
_entity.pdbx_description
1 polymer ?
#
loop_
_entity_poly.entity_id
_entity_poly.type
_entity_poly.pdbx_seq_one_letter_code
_entity_poly.pdbx_strand_id
1 'polypeptide(L)'
;MRKYQLIGRKKLFAKTRSVDYPPSHFLSLPYEVLIEIISYLERDIKALLALTRTCSRLRIIVNKYFLYRDVVFSATRFRKFVGYHLPGHSSSLTKKLGLNDSSTQINLIQSVKFIKPPMEKSENYTTNIGGSYNVESVHARSNRDMYSEFVSGLRYLLKEDFGIKAVEISEVSPGFEFPQDAYVSRSTTSSWKKPKPTRILRHLKISAQNGWSIPFSFSQISLFFSVFDIIEELELTNFIIDKEKLCSCTIPQVQINKIALNACTYTTQKQGASKTNFSPMFGNCSSLALRDIHLVSDLSVIDFIKNNHQLSSLILDIDSPVFYLAVNDERKFNFARYNLFFKLLCSGEGGYASLKQLELENFDLMNDCSHARVDPSQEDNWVPAPTDNFETFLHYVSAIPKLIINLKKERKVGNVCVRCGYSKEKTPDIPSAQHASGDWGRFISRLKSGSNEVTVRDSNGLQLFQTS
;
A
#
# COMPACT_ATOMS: atom_id res chain seq x y z
N MET A 1 67.29 -3.89 -7.44
CA MET A 1 66.49 -2.81 -6.80
C MET A 1 65.01 -3.05 -7.06
N ARG A 2 64.16 -2.92 -6.03
CA ARG A 2 62.79 -3.47 -5.97
C ARG A 2 61.75 -2.61 -6.73
N LYS A 3 60.82 -3.33 -7.36
CA LYS A 3 59.84 -2.95 -8.39
C LYS A 3 58.54 -2.28 -7.89
N TYR A 4 58.57 -1.53 -6.78
CA TYR A 4 57.33 -1.11 -6.08
C TYR A 4 57.28 0.36 -5.61
N GLN A 5 57.72 1.32 -6.42
CA GLN A 5 57.62 2.76 -6.11
C GLN A 5 56.67 3.55 -7.02
N LEU A 6 55.61 2.91 -7.53
CA LEU A 6 54.52 3.58 -8.24
C LEU A 6 53.17 3.13 -7.69
N ILE A 7 52.94 3.31 -6.39
CA ILE A 7 51.58 3.36 -5.84
C ILE A 7 51.23 4.84 -5.76
N GLY A 8 50.48 5.31 -6.77
CA GLY A 8 49.90 6.64 -6.76
C GLY A 8 49.12 6.86 -5.48
N ARG A 9 49.47 7.92 -4.74
CA ARG A 9 48.69 8.41 -3.61
C ARG A 9 47.25 8.62 -4.11
N LYS A 10 46.30 7.79 -3.66
CA LYS A 10 44.88 8.13 -3.75
C LYS A 10 44.75 9.51 -3.12
N LYS A 11 44.41 10.54 -3.92
CA LYS A 11 44.06 11.86 -3.41
C LYS A 11 42.90 11.62 -2.44
N LEU A 12 43.18 11.65 -1.14
CA LEU A 12 42.15 11.83 -0.12
C LEU A 12 41.42 13.10 -0.53
N PHE A 13 40.13 12.97 -0.88
CA PHE A 13 39.28 14.11 -1.16
C PHE A 13 39.46 15.10 0.00
N ALA A 14 40.03 16.26 -0.29
CA ALA A 14 40.15 17.31 0.71
C ALA A 14 38.73 17.60 1.21
N LYS A 15 38.47 17.42 2.51
CA LYS A 15 37.21 17.86 3.12
C LYS A 15 37.03 19.31 2.72
N THR A 16 35.99 19.59 1.92
CA THR A 16 35.60 20.95 1.58
C THR A 16 35.43 21.70 2.89
N ARG A 17 36.22 22.76 3.10
CA ARG A 17 36.07 23.63 4.28
C ARG A 17 34.63 24.12 4.32
N SER A 18 33.96 23.93 5.46
CA SER A 18 32.63 24.53 5.68
C SER A 18 32.76 26.04 5.55
N VAL A 19 31.81 26.67 4.85
CA VAL A 19 31.74 28.13 4.77
C VAL A 19 31.27 28.63 6.12
N ASP A 20 32.10 29.41 6.82
CA ASP A 20 31.73 30.04 8.08
C ASP A 20 30.87 31.27 7.79
N TYR A 21 29.56 31.14 8.07
CA TYR A 21 28.60 32.23 7.92
C TYR A 21 28.59 33.11 9.19
N PRO A 22 28.44 34.44 9.07
CA PRO A 22 28.24 35.31 10.22
C PRO A 22 27.03 34.86 11.06
N PRO A 23 27.03 35.05 12.39
CA PRO A 23 25.93 34.59 13.25
C PRO A 23 24.54 35.10 12.84
N SER A 24 24.44 36.32 12.30
CA SER A 24 23.20 36.93 11.83
C SER A 24 22.72 36.45 10.45
N HIS A 25 23.54 35.67 9.73
CA HIS A 25 23.21 35.22 8.39
C HIS A 25 22.21 34.06 8.45
N PHE A 26 21.18 34.04 7.60
CA PHE A 26 20.16 32.96 7.58
C PHE A 26 20.75 31.54 7.59
N LEU A 27 21.82 31.31 6.83
CA LEU A 27 22.50 30.01 6.76
C LEU A 27 23.35 29.66 8.00
N SER A 28 23.46 30.50 9.02
CA SER A 28 24.07 30.16 10.31
C SER A 28 23.15 29.27 11.16
N LEU A 29 21.85 29.27 10.87
CA LEU A 29 20.85 28.52 11.61
C LEU A 29 21.12 26.99 11.58
N PRO A 30 20.70 26.26 12.63
CA PRO A 30 20.73 24.81 12.65
C PRO A 30 20.01 24.19 11.44
N TYR A 31 20.43 22.99 11.08
CA TYR A 31 19.96 22.32 9.86
C TYR A 31 18.46 22.04 9.89
N GLU A 32 17.95 21.70 11.08
CA GLU A 32 16.56 21.38 11.40
C GLU A 32 15.67 22.59 11.18
N VAL A 33 16.10 23.76 11.68
CA VAL A 33 15.38 25.04 11.52
C VAL A 33 15.34 25.45 10.04
N LEU A 34 16.43 25.27 9.31
CA LEU A 34 16.46 25.55 7.87
C LEU A 34 15.50 24.65 7.09
N ILE A 35 15.41 23.35 7.43
CA ILE A 35 14.44 22.44 6.82
C ILE A 35 13.02 22.91 7.12
N GLU A 36 12.72 23.24 8.38
CA GLU A 36 11.39 23.68 8.78
C GLU A 36 10.97 24.96 8.04
N ILE A 37 11.87 25.94 7.91
CA ILE A 37 11.60 27.17 7.15
C ILE A 37 11.38 26.86 5.67
N ILE A 38 12.21 26.00 5.06
CA ILE A 38 12.06 25.65 3.63
C ILE A 38 10.80 24.80 3.40
N SER A 39 10.29 24.11 4.42
CA SER A 39 9.07 23.28 4.28
C SER A 39 7.81 24.08 3.95
N TYR A 40 7.76 25.37 4.31
CA TYR A 40 6.70 26.27 3.86
C TYR A 40 6.67 26.46 2.33
N LEU A 41 7.76 26.13 1.64
CA LEU A 41 7.90 26.18 0.18
C LEU A 41 7.78 24.81 -0.49
N GLU A 42 7.49 23.73 0.26
CA GLU A 42 7.46 22.35 -0.26
C GLU A 42 6.58 22.19 -1.50
N ARG A 43 5.47 22.94 -1.57
CA ARG A 43 4.53 22.91 -2.71
C ARG A 43 4.96 23.78 -3.89
N ASP A 44 5.89 24.71 -3.71
CA ASP A 44 6.38 25.60 -4.78
C ASP A 44 7.73 25.11 -5.32
N ILE A 45 7.65 24.20 -6.29
CA ILE A 45 8.83 23.65 -6.97
C ILE A 45 9.70 24.74 -7.61
N LYS A 46 9.12 25.85 -8.09
CA LYS A 46 9.90 26.92 -8.72
C LYS A 46 10.75 27.65 -7.68
N ALA A 47 10.16 27.96 -6.52
CA ALA A 47 10.89 28.56 -5.40
C ALA A 47 12.00 27.62 -4.90
N LEU A 48 11.71 26.33 -4.75
CA LEU A 48 12.71 25.32 -4.37
C LEU A 48 13.88 25.28 -5.38
N LEU A 49 13.58 25.23 -6.69
CA LEU A 49 14.63 25.26 -7.72
C LEU A 49 15.43 26.57 -7.70
N ALA A 50 14.80 27.72 -7.44
CA ALA A 50 15.52 28.97 -7.27
C ALA A 50 16.48 28.91 -6.07
N LEU A 51 16.03 28.34 -4.93
CA LEU A 51 16.88 28.12 -3.76
C LEU A 51 18.08 27.22 -4.07
N THR A 52 17.93 26.18 -4.90
CA THR A 52 19.07 25.32 -5.29
C THR A 52 20.17 26.08 -6.04
N ARG A 53 19.85 27.23 -6.64
CA ARG A 53 20.80 28.06 -7.40
C ARG A 53 21.52 29.09 -6.54
N THR A 54 21.07 29.32 -5.31
CA THR A 54 21.63 30.35 -4.42
C THR A 54 22.98 29.95 -3.84
N CYS A 55 23.08 28.76 -3.24
CA CYS A 55 24.31 28.25 -2.66
C CYS A 55 24.31 26.72 -2.55
N SER A 56 25.50 26.14 -2.35
CA SER A 56 25.67 24.68 -2.23
C SER A 56 24.94 24.08 -1.03
N ARG A 57 24.86 24.78 0.11
CA ARG A 57 24.17 24.32 1.33
C ARG A 57 22.66 24.19 1.10
N LEU A 58 22.04 25.22 0.53
CA LEU A 58 20.61 25.19 0.18
C LEU A 58 20.31 24.18 -0.92
N ARG A 59 21.19 24.05 -1.92
CA ARG A 59 21.08 22.98 -2.93
C ARG A 59 21.03 21.59 -2.30
N ILE A 60 21.90 21.30 -1.33
CA ILE A 60 21.94 20.01 -0.63
C ILE A 60 20.66 19.80 0.18
N ILE A 61 20.20 20.80 0.94
CA ILE A 61 18.95 20.72 1.73
C ILE A 61 17.76 20.46 0.81
N VAL A 62 17.58 21.30 -0.21
CA VAL A 62 16.45 21.25 -1.13
C VAL A 62 16.41 19.91 -1.87
N ASN A 63 17.55 19.44 -2.40
CA ASN A 63 17.60 18.16 -3.10
C ASN A 63 17.29 16.99 -2.16
N LYS A 64 17.89 16.95 -0.96
CA LYS A 64 17.81 15.80 -0.05
C LYS A 64 16.47 15.67 0.66
N TYR A 65 15.81 16.77 0.99
CA TYR A 65 14.60 16.75 1.83
C TYR A 65 13.31 17.04 1.06
N PHE A 66 13.39 17.64 -0.13
CA PHE A 66 12.21 18.09 -0.86
C PHE A 66 12.12 17.48 -2.27
N LEU A 67 13.08 17.79 -3.17
CA LEU A 67 12.93 17.45 -4.59
C LEU A 67 12.99 15.95 -4.90
N TYR A 68 13.84 15.19 -4.19
CA TYR A 68 14.03 13.75 -4.45
C TYR A 68 13.36 12.85 -3.42
N ARG A 69 12.64 13.43 -2.44
CA ARG A 69 11.98 12.65 -1.39
C ARG A 69 10.90 11.74 -1.95
N ASP A 70 10.04 12.28 -2.80
CA ASP A 70 8.93 11.58 -3.45
C ASP A 70 9.01 11.80 -4.96
N VAL A 71 9.34 10.75 -5.72
CA VAL A 71 9.63 10.87 -7.14
C VAL A 71 8.62 10.10 -7.98
N VAL A 72 8.05 10.79 -8.98
CA VAL A 72 7.12 10.20 -9.94
C VAL A 72 7.78 10.08 -11.31
N PHE A 73 7.88 8.86 -11.81
CA PHE A 73 8.49 8.53 -13.08
C PHE A 73 7.47 8.08 -14.12
N SER A 74 7.52 8.73 -15.29
CA SER A 74 7.14 8.09 -16.55
C SER A 74 8.32 7.29 -17.09
N ALA A 75 8.09 6.35 -18.00
CA ALA A 75 9.15 5.53 -18.60
C ALA A 75 10.32 6.37 -19.16
N THR A 76 10.02 7.47 -19.86
CA THR A 76 11.05 8.35 -20.45
C THR A 76 11.83 9.14 -19.41
N ARG A 77 11.18 9.63 -18.36
CA ARG A 77 11.84 10.33 -17.26
C ARG A 77 12.71 9.38 -16.44
N PHE A 78 12.25 8.14 -16.25
CA PHE A 78 13.03 7.12 -15.58
C PHE A 78 14.30 6.79 -16.34
N ARG A 79 14.21 6.59 -17.66
CA ARG A 79 15.39 6.36 -18.51
C ARG A 79 16.45 7.46 -18.35
N LYS A 80 16.02 8.72 -18.38
CA LYS A 80 16.92 9.87 -18.14
C LYS A 80 17.52 9.80 -16.74
N PHE A 81 16.71 9.54 -15.72
CA PHE A 81 17.17 9.41 -14.35
C PHE A 81 18.23 8.32 -14.19
N VAL A 82 18.01 7.13 -14.78
CA VAL A 82 18.97 6.02 -14.79
C VAL A 82 20.30 6.48 -15.40
N GLY A 83 20.26 7.15 -16.56
CA GLY A 83 21.47 7.62 -17.24
C GLY A 83 22.25 8.71 -16.50
N TYR A 84 21.58 9.55 -15.71
CA TYR A 84 22.22 10.65 -14.98
C TYR A 84 22.65 10.28 -13.55
N HIS A 85 21.95 9.35 -12.91
CA HIS A 85 22.06 9.17 -11.46
C HIS A 85 22.39 7.76 -11.00
N LEU A 86 22.15 6.73 -11.81
CA LEU A 86 22.38 5.34 -11.42
C LEU A 86 23.67 4.76 -12.05
N PRO A 87 24.34 3.84 -11.36
CA PRO A 87 25.54 3.17 -11.88
C PRO A 87 25.13 2.14 -12.94
N GLY A 88 24.85 2.59 -14.16
CA GLY A 88 24.17 1.74 -15.13
C GLY A 88 24.51 1.92 -16.61
N HIS A 89 25.38 2.84 -17.03
CA HIS A 89 25.60 3.07 -18.47
C HIS A 89 27.01 3.47 -18.93
N SER A 90 28.04 3.24 -18.12
CA SER A 90 29.40 3.62 -18.49
C SER A 90 30.26 2.40 -18.90
N SER A 91 31.03 2.58 -19.97
CA SER A 91 31.87 1.58 -20.65
C SER A 91 32.82 0.84 -19.70
N SER A 92 33.28 -0.37 -20.07
CA SER A 92 34.14 -1.24 -19.22
C SER A 92 35.41 -0.56 -18.65
N LEU A 93 35.85 0.54 -19.27
CA LEU A 93 36.94 1.40 -18.80
C LEU A 93 36.62 2.16 -17.50
N THR A 94 35.39 2.64 -17.33
CA THR A 94 34.95 3.35 -16.10
C THR A 94 34.78 2.41 -14.90
N LYS A 95 34.41 1.14 -15.14
CA LYS A 95 34.45 0.06 -14.14
C LYS A 95 35.87 -0.18 -13.59
N LYS A 96 36.91 -0.06 -14.43
CA LYS A 96 38.32 -0.20 -14.00
C LYS A 96 38.86 1.01 -13.23
N LEU A 97 38.26 2.18 -13.40
CA LEU A 97 38.70 3.44 -12.77
C LEU A 97 37.97 3.79 -11.46
N GLY A 98 36.96 3.01 -11.05
CA GLY A 98 36.21 3.26 -9.81
C GLY A 98 35.32 4.49 -9.86
N LEU A 99 34.89 4.91 -11.06
CA LEU A 99 34.00 6.06 -11.30
C LEU A 99 32.53 5.64 -11.41
N ASN A 100 32.17 4.52 -10.78
CA ASN A 100 30.89 3.84 -10.98
C ASN A 100 29.94 4.06 -9.79
N ASP A 101 30.03 5.25 -9.20
CA ASP A 101 29.24 5.62 -8.02
C ASP A 101 27.94 6.29 -8.47
N SER A 102 26.85 5.99 -7.75
CA SER A 102 25.60 6.74 -7.87
C SER A 102 25.84 8.23 -7.65
N SER A 103 25.00 9.06 -8.26
CA SER A 103 25.14 10.51 -8.12
C SER A 103 25.11 10.92 -6.65
N THR A 104 26.20 11.53 -6.15
CA THR A 104 26.29 12.05 -4.77
C THR A 104 25.30 13.19 -4.48
N GLN A 105 24.51 13.60 -5.49
CA GLN A 105 23.49 14.63 -5.39
C GLN A 105 22.16 14.09 -4.85
N ILE A 106 21.97 12.76 -4.88
CA ILE A 106 20.76 12.09 -4.42
C ILE A 106 21.17 11.14 -3.30
N ASN A 107 20.77 11.44 -2.08
CA ASN A 107 21.11 10.63 -0.91
C ASN A 107 19.87 10.01 -0.24
N LEU A 108 18.67 10.44 -0.61
CA LEU A 108 17.43 9.98 -0.02
C LEU A 108 16.29 10.06 -1.02
N ILE A 109 15.66 8.92 -1.28
CA ILE A 109 14.40 8.78 -2.00
C ILE A 109 13.52 7.92 -1.10
N GLN A 110 12.48 8.51 -0.52
CA GLN A 110 11.59 7.78 0.40
C GLN A 110 10.51 7.01 -0.36
N SER A 111 9.91 7.62 -1.38
CA SER A 111 8.85 7.05 -2.19
C SER A 111 9.14 7.19 -3.68
N VAL A 112 8.85 6.13 -4.44
CA VAL A 112 8.95 6.13 -5.90
C VAL A 112 7.66 5.63 -6.51
N LYS A 113 7.07 6.41 -7.42
CA LYS A 113 5.91 6.01 -8.22
C LYS A 113 6.27 5.88 -9.68
N PHE A 114 5.96 4.74 -10.28
CA PHE A 114 6.03 4.50 -11.71
C PHE A 114 4.62 4.52 -12.29
N ILE A 115 4.42 5.31 -13.35
CA ILE A 115 3.14 5.40 -14.07
C ILE A 115 3.32 4.77 -15.44
N LYS A 116 2.46 3.79 -15.78
CA LYS A 116 2.49 3.05 -17.06
C LYS A 116 3.89 2.49 -17.34
N PRO A 117 4.39 1.54 -16.54
CA PRO A 117 5.70 0.94 -16.82
C PRO A 117 5.70 0.28 -18.21
N PRO A 118 6.84 0.27 -18.91
CA PRO A 118 6.96 -0.48 -20.15
C PRO A 118 6.73 -1.98 -19.90
N MET A 119 6.27 -2.69 -20.92
CA MET A 119 6.10 -4.15 -20.89
C MET A 119 7.02 -4.82 -21.91
N GLU A 120 7.40 -6.06 -21.62
CA GLU A 120 7.93 -6.95 -22.63
C GLU A 120 6.83 -7.25 -23.64
N LYS A 121 6.92 -6.72 -24.86
CA LYS A 121 6.01 -7.14 -25.93
C LYS A 121 6.32 -8.60 -26.24
N SER A 122 5.39 -9.51 -25.95
CA SER A 122 5.37 -10.80 -26.62
C SER A 122 5.16 -10.55 -28.12
N GLU A 123 5.81 -11.35 -28.96
CA GLU A 123 5.70 -11.28 -30.43
C GLU A 123 4.26 -11.51 -30.95
N ASN A 124 3.28 -11.77 -30.05
CA ASN A 124 1.91 -12.15 -30.34
C ASN A 124 0.84 -11.10 -29.94
N TYR A 125 1.18 -9.81 -29.80
CA TYR A 125 0.16 -8.76 -29.68
C TYR A 125 -0.46 -8.44 -31.06
N THR A 126 -1.24 -9.37 -31.61
CA THR A 126 -2.31 -9.03 -32.56
C THR A 126 -3.51 -8.57 -31.75
N THR A 127 -3.67 -7.26 -31.62
CA THR A 127 -4.92 -6.71 -31.09
C THR A 127 -6.02 -6.96 -32.11
N ASN A 128 -6.80 -8.02 -31.92
CA ASN A 128 -8.03 -8.26 -32.68
C ASN A 128 -9.13 -7.36 -32.11
N ILE A 129 -9.31 -6.19 -32.73
CA ILE A 129 -10.47 -5.34 -32.47
C ILE A 129 -11.57 -5.81 -33.42
N GLY A 130 -12.66 -6.36 -32.88
CA GLY A 130 -13.87 -6.67 -33.65
C GLY A 130 -13.73 -7.75 -34.72
N GLY A 131 -12.79 -8.69 -34.58
CA GLY A 131 -12.72 -9.89 -35.44
C GLY A 131 -12.33 -9.67 -36.90
N SER A 132 -11.79 -8.50 -37.30
CA SER A 132 -11.49 -8.26 -38.73
C SER A 132 -10.26 -7.41 -39.05
N TYR A 133 -9.50 -6.90 -38.08
CA TYR A 133 -8.29 -6.12 -38.39
C TYR A 133 -7.13 -6.48 -37.45
N ASN A 134 -6.15 -7.21 -37.99
CA ASN A 134 -4.83 -7.35 -37.37
C ASN A 134 -4.08 -6.02 -37.56
N VAL A 135 -3.96 -5.23 -36.49
CA VAL A 135 -3.10 -4.03 -36.50
C VAL A 135 -1.72 -4.45 -36.02
N GLU A 136 -0.80 -4.73 -36.96
CA GLU A 136 0.62 -4.90 -36.66
C GLU A 136 1.23 -3.55 -36.27
N SER A 137 1.45 -3.33 -34.96
CA SER A 137 2.11 -2.11 -34.50
C SER A 137 3.64 -2.22 -34.70
N VAL A 138 4.17 -1.50 -35.71
CA VAL A 138 5.59 -1.40 -36.12
C VAL A 138 6.55 -0.87 -35.01
N HIS A 139 6.09 -0.76 -33.76
CA HIS A 139 6.84 -0.23 -32.61
C HIS A 139 7.55 -1.34 -31.80
N ALA A 140 8.06 -2.39 -32.45
CA ALA A 140 8.47 -3.63 -31.77
C ALA A 140 9.84 -3.54 -31.07
N ARG A 141 10.85 -2.91 -31.69
CA ARG A 141 12.22 -2.86 -31.13
C ARG A 141 12.39 -1.83 -30.01
N SER A 142 11.86 -0.62 -30.18
CA SER A 142 12.02 0.47 -29.20
C SER A 142 11.39 0.15 -27.84
N ASN A 143 10.25 -0.56 -27.80
CA ASN A 143 9.61 -0.93 -26.54
C ASN A 143 10.37 -2.03 -25.79
N ARG A 144 10.98 -3.00 -26.48
CA ARG A 144 11.77 -4.05 -25.86
C ARG A 144 13.01 -3.48 -25.17
N ASP A 145 13.71 -2.58 -25.84
CA ASP A 145 14.87 -1.87 -25.27
C ASP A 145 14.45 -1.05 -24.05
N MET A 146 13.35 -0.28 -24.15
CA MET A 146 12.80 0.49 -23.03
C MET A 146 12.41 -0.38 -21.82
N TYR A 147 11.83 -1.56 -22.05
CA TYR A 147 11.52 -2.50 -20.98
C TYR A 147 12.79 -3.04 -20.31
N SER A 148 13.78 -3.48 -21.10
CA SER A 148 15.03 -3.99 -20.55
C SER A 148 15.80 -2.94 -19.74
N GLU A 149 15.85 -1.70 -20.23
CA GLU A 149 16.44 -0.56 -19.53
C GLU A 149 15.65 -0.22 -18.26
N PHE A 150 14.32 -0.31 -18.30
CA PHE A 150 13.47 -0.11 -17.13
C PHE A 150 13.75 -1.15 -16.05
N VAL A 151 13.72 -2.45 -16.38
CA VAL A 151 13.97 -3.53 -15.41
C VAL A 151 15.38 -3.41 -14.82
N SER A 152 16.38 -3.17 -15.66
CA SER A 152 17.78 -2.98 -15.23
C SER A 152 17.92 -1.75 -14.33
N GLY A 153 17.39 -0.60 -14.77
CA GLY A 153 17.41 0.65 -14.02
C GLY A 153 16.70 0.55 -12.67
N LEU A 154 15.54 -0.11 -12.63
CA LEU A 154 14.79 -0.35 -11.39
C LEU A 154 15.59 -1.24 -10.44
N ARG A 155 16.20 -2.31 -10.95
CA ARG A 155 17.09 -3.17 -10.15
C ARG A 155 18.24 -2.37 -9.52
N TYR A 156 18.86 -1.47 -10.27
CA TYR A 156 19.92 -0.60 -9.72
C TYR A 156 19.35 0.36 -8.67
N LEU A 157 18.26 1.07 -8.98
CA LEU A 157 17.62 2.01 -8.05
C LEU A 157 17.31 1.35 -6.70
N LEU A 158 16.73 0.15 -6.71
CA LEU A 158 16.38 -0.57 -5.48
C LEU A 158 17.63 -1.05 -4.72
N LYS A 159 18.71 -1.39 -5.43
CA LYS A 159 19.96 -1.84 -4.81
C LYS A 159 20.74 -0.71 -4.15
N GLU A 160 20.67 0.50 -4.68
CA GLU A 160 21.28 1.68 -4.07
C GLU A 160 20.75 1.95 -2.66
N ASP A 161 21.54 2.62 -1.84
CA ASP A 161 21.20 2.95 -0.45
C ASP A 161 20.50 4.32 -0.34
N PHE A 162 19.52 4.56 -1.20
CA PHE A 162 18.72 5.80 -1.16
C PHE A 162 17.65 5.79 -0.06
N GLY A 163 17.58 4.76 0.79
CA GLY A 163 16.57 4.68 1.85
C GLY A 163 15.13 4.58 1.36
N ILE A 164 14.90 3.89 0.22
CA ILE A 164 13.56 3.67 -0.35
C ILE A 164 12.69 2.90 0.63
N LYS A 165 11.56 3.52 1.01
CA LYS A 165 10.56 2.95 1.92
C LYS A 165 9.32 2.47 1.18
N ALA A 166 8.91 3.19 0.14
CA ALA A 166 7.71 2.90 -0.61
C ALA A 166 7.97 2.86 -2.13
N VAL A 167 7.36 1.88 -2.81
CA VAL A 167 7.34 1.82 -4.28
C VAL A 167 5.91 1.60 -4.75
N GLU A 168 5.45 2.41 -5.68
CA GLU A 168 4.17 2.28 -6.35
C GLU A 168 4.39 2.03 -7.85
N ILE A 169 3.78 0.98 -8.39
CA ILE A 169 3.68 0.75 -9.84
C ILE A 169 2.21 0.86 -10.22
N SER A 170 1.87 1.96 -10.87
CA SER A 170 0.50 2.32 -11.23
C SER A 170 0.24 2.15 -12.72
N GLU A 171 -1.00 1.81 -13.03
CA GLU A 171 -1.50 1.59 -14.40
C GLU A 171 -0.74 0.47 -15.10
N VAL A 172 -0.54 -0.66 -14.42
CA VAL A 172 0.02 -1.86 -15.06
C VAL A 172 -0.99 -2.49 -15.99
N SER A 173 -0.52 -2.90 -17.16
CA SER A 173 -1.33 -3.56 -18.19
C SER A 173 -1.32 -5.09 -18.02
N PRO A 174 -2.27 -5.85 -18.62
CA PRO A 174 -2.48 -7.28 -18.34
C PRO A 174 -1.27 -8.19 -18.54
N GLY A 175 -0.31 -7.82 -19.39
CA GLY A 175 0.93 -8.57 -19.63
C GLY A 175 2.15 -8.08 -18.83
N PHE A 176 1.96 -7.18 -17.87
CA PHE A 176 3.06 -6.68 -17.05
C PHE A 176 3.53 -7.76 -16.08
N GLU A 177 4.73 -8.27 -16.31
CA GLU A 177 5.45 -9.17 -15.42
C GLU A 177 6.94 -8.82 -15.48
N PHE A 178 7.70 -9.07 -14.41
CA PHE A 178 9.16 -9.04 -14.47
C PHE A 178 9.69 -10.35 -15.07
N PRO A 179 10.86 -10.35 -15.72
CA PRO A 179 11.42 -11.56 -16.33
C PRO A 179 11.65 -12.64 -15.26
N GLN A 180 11.60 -13.93 -15.64
CA GLN A 180 11.76 -15.02 -14.66
C GLN A 180 13.10 -14.96 -13.93
N ASP A 181 14.17 -14.53 -14.61
CA ASP A 181 15.50 -14.29 -14.03
C ASP A 181 15.60 -12.99 -13.22
N ALA A 182 14.48 -12.28 -13.02
CA ALA A 182 14.43 -11.11 -12.15
C ALA A 182 14.78 -11.50 -10.71
N TYR A 183 14.26 -12.65 -10.27
CA TYR A 183 14.57 -13.26 -9.00
C TYR A 183 15.84 -14.12 -9.13
N VAL A 184 16.94 -13.64 -8.54
CA VAL A 184 18.15 -14.45 -8.40
C VAL A 184 18.12 -15.02 -6.99
N SER A 185 17.81 -16.32 -6.88
CA SER A 185 17.93 -17.04 -5.61
C SER A 185 19.32 -16.77 -5.03
N ARG A 186 19.37 -16.14 -3.86
CA ARG A 186 20.64 -15.85 -3.19
C ARG A 186 21.23 -17.18 -2.75
N SER A 187 22.08 -17.77 -3.57
CA SER A 187 22.72 -19.04 -3.27
C SER A 187 23.39 -18.94 -1.89
N THR A 188 23.07 -19.89 -1.01
CA THR A 188 23.64 -20.08 0.33
C THR A 188 25.13 -20.47 0.31
N THR A 189 25.80 -20.30 -0.83
CA THR A 189 27.19 -20.67 -1.05
C THR A 189 28.14 -19.58 -0.52
N SER A 190 28.25 -19.53 0.79
CA SER A 190 29.53 -19.58 1.52
C SER A 190 29.24 -19.35 3.01
N SER A 191 29.52 -20.36 3.83
CA SER A 191 29.43 -20.31 5.31
C SER A 191 30.38 -19.29 5.99
N TRP A 192 31.11 -18.51 5.19
CA TRP A 192 32.15 -17.55 5.63
C TRP A 192 31.80 -16.08 5.35
N LYS A 193 30.62 -15.78 4.82
CA LYS A 193 30.19 -14.38 4.61
C LYS A 193 29.45 -13.88 5.85
N LYS A 194 29.88 -12.73 6.37
CA LYS A 194 29.19 -11.98 7.42
C LYS A 194 27.70 -11.85 7.05
N PRO A 195 26.77 -11.99 8.03
CA PRO A 195 25.36 -11.78 7.77
C PRO A 195 25.17 -10.39 7.18
N LYS A 196 24.54 -10.31 6.00
CA LYS A 196 24.16 -9.02 5.42
C LYS A 196 22.99 -8.46 6.22
N PRO A 197 22.89 -7.13 6.36
CA PRO A 197 21.73 -6.52 7.00
C PRO A 197 20.46 -6.85 6.20
N THR A 198 19.41 -7.24 6.91
CA THR A 198 18.08 -7.49 6.33
C THR A 198 17.55 -6.21 5.71
N ARG A 199 17.18 -6.25 4.42
CA ARG A 199 16.56 -5.11 3.73
C ARG A 199 15.05 -5.25 3.76
N ILE A 200 14.37 -4.22 4.25
CA ILE A 200 12.92 -4.17 4.40
C ILE A 200 12.36 -3.07 3.50
N LEU A 201 11.39 -3.41 2.66
CA LEU A 201 10.56 -2.44 1.97
C LEU A 201 9.26 -2.26 2.78
N ARG A 202 8.95 -1.02 3.18
CA ARG A 202 7.78 -0.76 4.03
C ARG A 202 6.47 -0.91 3.27
N HIS A 203 6.42 -0.46 2.02
CA HIS A 203 5.19 -0.53 1.23
C HIS A 203 5.50 -0.75 -0.25
N LEU A 204 4.90 -1.79 -0.83
CA LEU A 204 4.83 -2.02 -2.26
C LEU A 204 3.38 -1.95 -2.72
N LYS A 205 3.06 -1.01 -3.60
CA LYS A 205 1.75 -0.87 -4.22
C LYS A 205 1.80 -1.20 -5.71
N ILE A 206 0.90 -2.04 -6.18
CA ILE A 206 0.71 -2.31 -7.61
C ILE A 206 -0.75 -2.12 -7.97
N SER A 207 -1.02 -1.26 -8.95
CA SER A 207 -2.38 -0.94 -9.41
C SER A 207 -2.52 -1.22 -10.89
N ALA A 208 -3.49 -2.06 -11.25
CA ALA A 208 -3.83 -2.31 -12.65
C ALA A 208 -4.40 -1.05 -13.32
N GLN A 209 -4.28 -0.98 -14.64
CA GLN A 209 -4.92 0.05 -15.44
C GLN A 209 -6.45 0.01 -15.28
N ASN A 210 -7.07 1.18 -15.15
CA ASN A 210 -8.53 1.30 -15.03
C ASN A 210 -9.25 0.50 -16.13
N GLY A 211 -10.29 -0.24 -15.73
CA GLY A 211 -11.07 -1.10 -16.63
C GLY A 211 -10.50 -2.51 -16.83
N TRP A 212 -9.35 -2.83 -16.22
CA TRP A 212 -8.77 -4.18 -16.26
C TRP A 212 -8.67 -4.79 -14.87
N SER A 213 -8.98 -6.08 -14.78
CA SER A 213 -8.63 -6.92 -13.62
C SER A 213 -7.58 -7.93 -14.07
N ILE A 214 -6.40 -7.89 -13.45
CA ILE A 214 -5.24 -8.67 -13.91
C ILE A 214 -4.99 -9.84 -12.94
N PRO A 215 -4.79 -11.09 -13.40
CA PRO A 215 -4.39 -12.18 -12.54
C PRO A 215 -3.07 -11.89 -11.83
N PHE A 216 -3.08 -11.96 -10.50
CA PHE A 216 -1.88 -11.76 -9.71
C PHE A 216 -0.92 -12.95 -9.88
N SER A 217 0.38 -12.67 -10.01
CA SER A 217 1.43 -13.68 -10.12
C SER A 217 2.69 -13.25 -9.38
N PHE A 218 3.51 -14.21 -8.93
CA PHE A 218 4.80 -13.92 -8.32
C PHE A 218 5.72 -13.12 -9.25
N SER A 219 5.63 -13.34 -10.56
CA SER A 219 6.41 -12.61 -11.57
C SER A 219 6.20 -11.09 -11.50
N GLN A 220 5.05 -10.60 -11.04
CA GLN A 220 4.77 -9.17 -10.89
C GLN A 220 5.51 -8.51 -9.72
N ILE A 221 5.99 -9.31 -8.76
CA ILE A 221 6.69 -8.82 -7.55
C ILE A 221 8.13 -9.37 -7.43
N SER A 222 8.52 -10.29 -8.32
CA SER A 222 9.77 -11.06 -8.23
C SER A 222 11.03 -10.19 -8.16
N LEU A 223 11.06 -9.06 -8.86
CA LEU A 223 12.20 -8.13 -8.86
C LEU A 223 12.46 -7.56 -7.46
N PHE A 224 11.42 -7.27 -6.68
CA PHE A 224 11.56 -6.70 -5.33
C PHE A 224 12.23 -7.69 -4.39
N PHE A 225 11.87 -8.97 -4.47
CA PHE A 225 12.50 -10.04 -3.68
C PHE A 225 13.92 -10.39 -4.12
N SER A 226 14.41 -9.87 -5.24
CA SER A 226 15.84 -9.91 -5.56
C SER A 226 16.67 -8.95 -4.68
N VAL A 227 16.04 -7.93 -4.10
CA VAL A 227 16.68 -6.84 -3.37
C VAL A 227 16.29 -6.80 -1.89
N PHE A 228 15.00 -6.89 -1.58
CA PHE A 228 14.47 -6.86 -0.23
C PHE A 228 14.20 -8.28 0.27
N ASP A 229 14.47 -8.49 1.54
CA ASP A 229 14.20 -9.76 2.23
C ASP A 229 12.75 -9.78 2.73
N ILE A 230 12.21 -8.61 3.11
CA ILE A 230 10.87 -8.44 3.68
C ILE A 230 10.14 -7.32 2.95
N ILE A 231 8.87 -7.57 2.61
CA ILE A 231 7.89 -6.55 2.24
C ILE A 231 6.90 -6.46 3.41
N GLU A 232 6.88 -5.30 4.08
CA GLU A 232 6.02 -5.11 5.25
C GLU A 232 4.54 -5.02 4.83
N GLU A 233 4.22 -4.29 3.76
CA GLU A 233 2.87 -4.21 3.20
C GLU A 233 2.89 -4.32 1.67
N LEU A 234 2.07 -5.23 1.13
CA LEU A 234 1.77 -5.36 -0.29
C LEU A 234 0.33 -4.88 -0.56
N GLU A 235 0.16 -3.78 -1.28
CA GLU A 235 -1.14 -3.27 -1.73
C GLU A 235 -1.37 -3.63 -3.21
N LEU A 236 -2.48 -4.30 -3.50
CA LEU A 236 -2.93 -4.63 -4.85
C LEU A 236 -4.24 -3.90 -5.14
N THR A 237 -4.33 -3.26 -6.30
CA THR A 237 -5.56 -2.59 -6.78
C THR A 237 -6.01 -3.17 -8.12
N ASN A 238 -7.26 -3.62 -8.19
CA ASN A 238 -7.86 -4.23 -9.40
C ASN A 238 -7.13 -5.51 -9.88
N PHE A 239 -6.79 -6.42 -8.96
CA PHE A 239 -6.18 -7.72 -9.28
C PHE A 239 -7.15 -8.88 -9.06
N ILE A 240 -6.94 -9.97 -9.79
CA ILE A 240 -7.63 -11.25 -9.58
C ILE A 240 -6.70 -12.14 -8.75
N ILE A 241 -7.15 -12.52 -7.55
CA ILE A 241 -6.46 -13.45 -6.66
C ILE A 241 -6.95 -14.85 -6.98
N ASP A 242 -6.19 -15.56 -7.82
CA ASP A 242 -6.50 -16.93 -8.20
C ASP A 242 -5.79 -17.93 -7.28
N LYS A 243 -6.58 -18.66 -6.48
CA LYS A 243 -6.06 -19.64 -5.53
C LYS A 243 -5.20 -20.71 -6.20
N GLU A 244 -5.68 -21.29 -7.31
CA GLU A 244 -4.99 -22.42 -7.95
C GLU A 244 -3.66 -21.98 -8.55
N LYS A 245 -3.62 -20.80 -9.18
CA LYS A 245 -2.40 -20.22 -9.73
C LYS A 245 -1.37 -19.93 -8.62
N LEU A 246 -1.80 -19.37 -7.49
CA LEU A 246 -0.90 -19.02 -6.39
C LEU A 246 -0.42 -20.22 -5.57
N CYS A 247 -1.21 -21.29 -5.48
CA CYS A 247 -0.81 -22.54 -4.82
C CYS A 247 0.09 -23.43 -5.69
N SER A 248 -0.09 -23.42 -7.02
CA SER A 248 0.68 -24.26 -7.95
C SER A 248 2.08 -23.71 -8.25
N CYS A 249 2.30 -22.42 -8.02
CA CYS A 249 3.58 -21.79 -8.24
C CYS A 249 4.60 -22.27 -7.18
N THR A 250 5.77 -22.73 -7.64
CA THR A 250 6.93 -22.91 -6.76
C THR A 250 7.51 -21.54 -6.46
N ILE A 251 7.16 -20.99 -5.31
CA ILE A 251 7.58 -19.65 -4.89
C ILE A 251 8.79 -19.79 -3.97
N PRO A 252 9.86 -19.01 -4.19
CA PRO A 252 10.98 -18.95 -3.25
C PRO A 252 10.52 -18.47 -1.87
N GLN A 253 11.35 -18.65 -0.84
CA GLN A 253 11.05 -18.08 0.47
C GLN A 253 11.01 -16.56 0.38
N VAL A 254 9.82 -16.00 0.56
CA VAL A 254 9.52 -14.57 0.55
C VAL A 254 8.73 -14.22 1.80
N GLN A 255 8.95 -13.03 2.35
CA GLN A 255 8.26 -12.57 3.56
C GLN A 255 7.41 -11.35 3.24
N ILE A 256 6.09 -11.55 3.27
CA ILE A 256 5.07 -10.51 3.16
C ILE A 256 4.30 -10.50 4.48
N ASN A 257 4.36 -9.39 5.23
CA ASN A 257 3.74 -9.32 6.56
C ASN A 257 2.28 -8.87 6.50
N LYS A 258 1.94 -7.94 5.60
CA LYS A 258 0.59 -7.40 5.44
C LYS A 258 0.19 -7.36 3.98
N ILE A 259 -1.09 -7.59 3.71
CA ILE A 259 -1.68 -7.49 2.38
C ILE A 259 -2.89 -6.57 2.41
N ALA A 260 -2.95 -5.62 1.49
CA ALA A 260 -4.12 -4.79 1.24
C ALA A 260 -4.66 -5.07 -0.16
N LEU A 261 -5.91 -5.51 -0.25
CA LEU A 261 -6.60 -5.80 -1.50
C LEU A 261 -7.69 -4.74 -1.69
N ASN A 262 -7.57 -3.96 -2.76
CA ASN A 262 -8.51 -2.89 -3.11
C ASN A 262 -9.16 -3.22 -4.45
N ALA A 263 -10.49 -3.32 -4.49
CA ALA A 263 -11.24 -3.69 -5.69
C ALA A 263 -10.71 -4.97 -6.37
N CYS A 264 -10.21 -5.91 -5.57
CA CYS A 264 -9.66 -7.18 -6.08
C CYS A 264 -10.73 -8.26 -6.06
N THR A 265 -10.71 -9.14 -7.06
CA THR A 265 -11.62 -10.28 -7.14
C THR A 265 -10.93 -11.55 -6.70
N TYR A 266 -11.64 -12.45 -6.03
CA TYR A 266 -11.11 -13.76 -5.66
C TYR A 266 -11.74 -14.87 -6.49
N THR A 267 -10.89 -15.74 -7.05
CA THR A 267 -11.34 -16.87 -7.85
C THR A 267 -10.70 -18.17 -7.39
N THR A 268 -11.52 -19.20 -7.33
CA THR A 268 -11.08 -20.59 -7.27
C THR A 268 -11.54 -21.24 -8.57
N GLN A 269 -10.64 -21.46 -9.52
CA GLN A 269 -10.99 -22.31 -10.65
C GLN A 269 -11.32 -23.73 -10.13
N LYS A 270 -12.07 -24.51 -10.92
CA LYS A 270 -12.53 -25.86 -10.54
C LYS A 270 -11.57 -26.96 -11.03
N GLN A 271 -10.35 -26.63 -11.43
CA GLN A 271 -9.48 -27.56 -12.15
C GLN A 271 -8.41 -28.15 -11.22
N GLY A 272 -8.77 -29.26 -10.62
CA GLY A 272 -7.84 -30.21 -10.03
C GLY A 272 -7.65 -30.00 -8.53
N ALA A 273 -7.63 -31.11 -7.81
CA ALA A 273 -7.37 -31.14 -6.37
C ALA A 273 -5.93 -30.70 -6.08
N SER A 274 -5.68 -29.39 -6.02
CA SER A 274 -4.47 -28.88 -5.35
C SER A 274 -4.50 -29.40 -3.91
N LYS A 275 -3.53 -30.24 -3.55
CA LYS A 275 -3.41 -30.83 -2.21
C LYS A 275 -3.19 -29.76 -1.12
N THR A 276 -2.77 -28.55 -1.51
CA THR A 276 -2.47 -27.45 -0.59
C THR A 276 -3.44 -26.28 -0.78
N ASN A 277 -4.15 -25.93 0.30
CA ASN A 277 -5.08 -24.80 0.36
C ASN A 277 -4.40 -23.46 0.71
N PHE A 278 -3.07 -23.41 0.58
CA PHE A 278 -2.23 -22.32 1.07
C PHE A 278 -1.07 -22.06 0.09
N SER A 279 -0.77 -20.77 -0.14
CA SER A 279 0.36 -20.33 -0.95
C SER A 279 1.52 -19.88 -0.05
N PRO A 280 2.74 -20.43 -0.23
CA PRO A 280 3.92 -20.06 0.56
C PRO A 280 4.23 -18.55 0.58
N MET A 281 3.84 -17.83 -0.47
CA MET A 281 4.02 -16.37 -0.59
C MET A 281 3.38 -15.59 0.56
N PHE A 282 2.31 -16.12 1.14
CA PHE A 282 1.55 -15.48 2.20
C PHE A 282 1.76 -16.16 3.56
N GLY A 283 2.82 -16.97 3.70
CA GLY A 283 3.09 -17.73 4.93
C GLY A 283 3.40 -16.88 6.15
N ASN A 284 3.89 -15.66 5.95
CA ASN A 284 4.19 -14.71 7.01
C ASN A 284 3.13 -13.60 7.16
N CYS A 285 2.01 -13.70 6.45
CA CYS A 285 1.01 -12.65 6.43
C CYS A 285 0.20 -12.65 7.74
N SER A 286 0.38 -11.62 8.57
CA SER A 286 -0.30 -11.46 9.85
C SER A 286 -1.48 -10.49 9.79
N SER A 287 -1.60 -9.71 8.71
CA SER A 287 -2.66 -8.72 8.53
C SER A 287 -3.21 -8.70 7.10
N LEU A 288 -4.53 -8.70 6.98
CA LEU A 288 -5.25 -8.59 5.70
C LEU A 288 -6.17 -7.38 5.73
N ALA A 289 -6.18 -6.56 4.68
CA ALA A 289 -7.14 -5.48 4.48
C ALA A 289 -7.92 -5.71 3.18
N LEU A 290 -9.25 -5.65 3.24
CA LEU A 290 -10.14 -5.77 2.09
C LEU A 290 -10.96 -4.49 1.93
N ARG A 291 -10.81 -3.83 0.78
CA ARG A 291 -11.44 -2.55 0.44
C ARG A 291 -12.16 -2.63 -0.90
N ASP A 292 -13.24 -1.86 -1.04
CA ASP A 292 -14.09 -1.85 -2.24
C ASP A 292 -14.47 -3.27 -2.73
N ILE A 293 -15.10 -4.04 -1.86
CA ILE A 293 -15.44 -5.44 -2.11
C ILE A 293 -16.75 -5.50 -2.91
N HIS A 294 -16.72 -6.13 -4.09
CA HIS A 294 -17.86 -6.17 -5.01
C HIS A 294 -18.66 -7.48 -4.91
N LEU A 295 -17.97 -8.62 -4.78
CA LEU A 295 -18.60 -9.94 -4.79
C LEU A 295 -18.43 -10.68 -3.47
N VAL A 296 -19.38 -11.55 -3.15
CA VAL A 296 -19.30 -12.37 -1.92
C VAL A 296 -18.14 -13.38 -1.99
N SER A 297 -17.79 -13.84 -3.19
CA SER A 297 -16.61 -14.67 -3.41
C SER A 297 -15.32 -13.99 -2.95
N ASP A 298 -15.25 -12.66 -3.02
CA ASP A 298 -14.06 -11.89 -2.68
C ASP A 298 -13.72 -12.01 -1.18
N LEU A 299 -14.75 -12.16 -0.33
CA LEU A 299 -14.58 -12.43 1.11
C LEU A 299 -13.93 -13.80 1.39
N SER A 300 -14.00 -14.75 0.44
CA SER A 300 -13.36 -16.07 0.59
C SER A 300 -11.82 -15.99 0.54
N VAL A 301 -11.25 -14.85 0.18
CA VAL A 301 -9.80 -14.62 0.30
C VAL A 301 -9.35 -14.66 1.77
N ILE A 302 -10.24 -14.34 2.73
CA ILE A 302 -9.95 -14.46 4.16
C ILE A 302 -9.66 -15.93 4.50
N ASP A 303 -10.47 -16.86 3.98
CA ASP A 303 -10.27 -18.30 4.15
C ASP A 303 -8.97 -18.79 3.49
N PHE A 304 -8.57 -18.18 2.39
CA PHE A 304 -7.32 -18.49 1.72
C PHE A 304 -6.10 -18.06 2.54
N ILE A 305 -6.10 -16.83 3.08
CA ILE A 305 -4.98 -16.30 3.87
C ILE A 305 -4.92 -16.94 5.26
N LYS A 306 -6.05 -17.14 5.95
CA LYS A 306 -6.07 -17.69 7.32
C LYS A 306 -5.46 -19.09 7.44
N ASN A 307 -5.40 -19.85 6.34
CA ASN A 307 -4.74 -21.16 6.29
C ASN A 307 -3.22 -21.07 6.56
N ASN A 308 -2.65 -19.87 6.65
CA ASN A 308 -1.28 -19.65 7.12
C ASN A 308 -1.13 -19.74 8.65
N HIS A 309 -2.22 -19.78 9.41
CA HIS A 309 -2.27 -19.78 10.88
C HIS A 309 -1.59 -18.60 11.58
N GLN A 310 -1.32 -17.51 10.85
CA GLN A 310 -0.67 -16.29 11.34
C GLN A 310 -1.55 -15.04 11.21
N LEU A 311 -2.66 -15.11 10.47
CA LEU A 311 -3.59 -14.00 10.32
C LEU A 311 -4.17 -13.60 11.68
N SER A 312 -3.77 -12.42 12.17
CA SER A 312 -4.11 -11.90 13.49
C SER A 312 -4.89 -10.58 13.45
N SER A 313 -4.84 -9.87 12.32
CA SER A 313 -5.55 -8.62 12.10
C SER A 313 -6.28 -8.64 10.77
N LEU A 314 -7.54 -8.21 10.77
CA LEU A 314 -8.35 -8.06 9.56
C LEU A 314 -8.93 -6.65 9.51
N ILE A 315 -8.84 -6.01 8.35
CA ILE A 315 -9.44 -4.71 8.07
C ILE A 315 -10.50 -4.90 6.99
N LEU A 316 -11.73 -4.45 7.24
CA LEU A 316 -12.85 -4.52 6.30
C LEU A 316 -13.43 -3.13 6.06
N ASP A 317 -13.54 -2.76 4.80
CA ASP A 317 -14.29 -1.57 4.38
C ASP A 317 -15.80 -1.84 4.41
N ILE A 318 -16.48 -1.33 5.43
CA ILE A 318 -17.91 -1.57 5.63
C ILE A 318 -18.76 -0.80 4.61
N ASP A 319 -18.22 0.22 3.94
CA ASP A 319 -18.89 0.91 2.83
C ASP A 319 -18.77 0.14 1.50
N SER A 320 -18.24 -1.10 1.51
CA SER A 320 -18.14 -1.93 0.31
C SER A 320 -19.51 -2.33 -0.26
N PRO A 321 -19.70 -2.35 -1.60
CA PRO A 321 -20.96 -2.73 -2.23
C PRO A 321 -21.52 -4.09 -1.78
N VAL A 322 -20.64 -5.07 -1.55
CA VAL A 322 -21.01 -6.44 -1.17
C VAL A 322 -21.95 -6.51 0.03
N PHE A 323 -21.83 -5.58 0.99
CA PHE A 323 -22.56 -5.62 2.25
C PHE A 323 -24.01 -5.10 2.16
N TYR A 324 -24.39 -4.51 1.03
CA TYR A 324 -25.67 -3.80 0.91
C TYR A 324 -26.56 -4.42 -0.17
N LEU A 325 -27.86 -4.23 0.03
CA LEU A 325 -28.89 -4.49 -0.97
C LEU A 325 -29.50 -3.16 -1.42
N ALA A 326 -29.91 -3.10 -2.69
CA ALA A 326 -30.79 -2.04 -3.16
C ALA A 326 -32.23 -2.40 -2.80
N VAL A 327 -32.86 -1.63 -1.93
CA VAL A 327 -34.25 -1.78 -1.51
C VAL A 327 -34.96 -0.44 -1.74
N ASN A 328 -35.88 -0.39 -2.70
CA ASN A 328 -36.64 0.83 -3.04
C ASN A 328 -35.72 2.05 -3.32
N ASP A 329 -34.69 1.86 -4.14
CA ASP A 329 -33.65 2.87 -4.47
C ASP A 329 -32.79 3.36 -3.29
N GLU A 330 -32.98 2.81 -2.08
CA GLU A 330 -32.11 3.02 -0.93
C GLU A 330 -31.11 1.87 -0.78
N ARG A 331 -29.87 2.22 -0.45
CA ARG A 331 -28.81 1.26 -0.13
C ARG A 331 -28.92 0.87 1.35
N LYS A 332 -29.36 -0.35 1.65
CA LYS A 332 -29.54 -0.86 3.02
C LYS A 332 -28.56 -1.98 3.33
N PHE A 333 -27.98 -1.97 4.52
CA PHE A 333 -27.05 -3.02 4.95
C PHE A 333 -27.79 -4.35 5.13
N ASN A 334 -27.21 -5.44 4.64
CA ASN A 334 -27.83 -6.76 4.67
C ASN A 334 -27.45 -7.54 5.93
N PHE A 335 -28.04 -7.16 7.07
CA PHE A 335 -27.79 -7.82 8.36
C PHE A 335 -28.13 -9.31 8.34
N ALA A 336 -29.25 -9.69 7.71
CA ALA A 336 -29.68 -11.08 7.58
C ALA A 336 -28.58 -11.98 6.98
N ARG A 337 -27.84 -11.48 5.98
CA ARG A 337 -26.75 -12.21 5.34
C ARG A 337 -25.45 -12.15 6.14
N TYR A 338 -25.07 -10.96 6.62
CA TYR A 338 -23.71 -10.74 7.12
C TYR A 338 -23.55 -10.92 8.62
N ASN A 339 -24.63 -10.95 9.41
CA ASN A 339 -24.51 -11.21 10.84
C ASN A 339 -23.95 -12.61 11.12
N LEU A 340 -24.34 -13.63 10.36
CA LEU A 340 -23.74 -14.97 10.46
C LEU A 340 -22.27 -14.99 10.06
N PHE A 341 -21.89 -14.19 9.06
CA PHE A 341 -20.50 -14.02 8.66
C PHE A 341 -19.66 -13.41 9.79
N PHE A 342 -20.11 -12.30 10.40
CA PHE A 342 -19.40 -11.66 11.51
C PHE A 342 -19.39 -12.52 12.78
N LYS A 343 -20.46 -13.28 13.05
CA LYS A 343 -20.50 -14.28 14.12
C LYS A 343 -19.37 -15.31 13.97
N LEU A 344 -19.21 -15.86 12.76
CA LEU A 344 -18.17 -16.83 12.48
C LEU A 344 -16.77 -16.20 12.59
N LEU A 345 -16.60 -15.04 11.94
CA LEU A 345 -15.34 -14.31 11.87
C LEU A 345 -14.81 -13.94 13.26
N CYS A 346 -15.70 -13.49 14.15
CA CYS A 346 -15.37 -13.00 15.48
C CYS A 346 -15.57 -14.04 16.59
N SER A 347 -15.84 -15.30 16.23
CA SER A 347 -16.11 -16.37 17.19
C SER A 347 -14.94 -16.70 18.12
N GLY A 348 -13.70 -16.38 17.72
CA GLY A 348 -12.49 -16.78 18.44
C GLY A 348 -12.19 -18.29 18.39
N GLU A 349 -12.95 -19.05 17.60
CA GLU A 349 -12.87 -20.51 17.53
C GLU A 349 -12.48 -21.01 16.13
N GLY A 350 -12.01 -22.26 16.07
CA GLY A 350 -11.70 -22.96 14.83
C GLY A 350 -10.66 -22.24 13.96
N GLY A 351 -10.92 -22.17 12.66
CA GLY A 351 -10.00 -21.57 11.68
C GLY A 351 -9.80 -20.05 11.82
N TYR A 352 -10.54 -19.39 12.72
CA TYR A 352 -10.43 -17.96 12.99
C TYR A 352 -9.82 -17.65 14.37
N ALA A 353 -9.38 -18.66 15.13
CA ALA A 353 -8.85 -18.49 16.48
C ALA A 353 -7.58 -17.61 16.56
N SER A 354 -6.82 -17.48 15.48
CA SER A 354 -5.65 -16.59 15.44
C SER A 354 -6.03 -15.11 15.30
N LEU A 355 -7.25 -14.80 14.87
CA LEU A 355 -7.73 -13.44 14.63
C LEU A 355 -7.99 -12.74 15.97
N LYS A 356 -7.22 -11.70 16.24
CA LYS A 356 -7.27 -10.93 17.49
C LYS A 356 -7.79 -9.51 17.29
N GLN A 357 -7.63 -8.97 16.09
CA GLN A 357 -8.02 -7.61 15.76
C GLN A 357 -8.94 -7.58 14.53
N LEU A 358 -10.05 -6.84 14.64
CA LEU A 358 -10.90 -6.45 13.53
C LEU A 358 -10.97 -4.93 13.46
N GLU A 359 -10.72 -4.37 12.28
CA GLU A 359 -10.85 -2.96 11.99
C GLU A 359 -11.92 -2.74 10.92
N LEU A 360 -12.91 -1.91 11.23
CA LEU A 360 -14.01 -1.55 10.35
C LEU A 360 -13.74 -0.16 9.79
N GLU A 361 -13.40 -0.06 8.52
CA GLU A 361 -13.21 1.21 7.80
C GLU A 361 -14.53 1.73 7.21
N ASN A 362 -14.61 3.04 7.00
CA ASN A 362 -15.76 3.75 6.43
C ASN A 362 -17.11 3.40 7.09
N PHE A 363 -17.11 3.25 8.41
CA PHE A 363 -18.29 2.89 9.16
C PHE A 363 -19.35 4.01 9.13
N ASP A 364 -20.56 3.68 8.66
CA ASP A 364 -21.69 4.61 8.49
C ASP A 364 -23.05 3.91 8.73
N LEU A 365 -23.10 3.05 9.75
CA LEU A 365 -24.32 2.31 10.13
C LEU A 365 -25.00 2.92 11.37
N MET A 366 -24.63 4.15 11.73
CA MET A 366 -25.17 4.82 12.93
C MET A 366 -26.68 5.09 12.80
N ASN A 367 -27.17 5.37 11.59
CA ASN A 367 -28.58 5.63 11.35
C ASN A 367 -29.44 4.36 11.52
N ASP A 368 -28.87 3.16 11.27
CA ASP A 368 -29.55 1.88 11.49
C ASP A 368 -29.79 1.60 12.99
N CYS A 369 -29.05 2.25 13.89
CA CYS A 369 -29.27 2.19 15.35
C CYS A 369 -30.59 2.87 15.79
N SER A 370 -31.12 3.82 15.00
CA SER A 370 -32.26 4.64 15.39
C SER A 370 -33.62 3.99 15.08
N HIS A 371 -33.67 3.08 14.11
CA HIS A 371 -34.89 2.44 13.62
C HIS A 371 -35.28 1.16 14.35
N ALA A 372 -34.40 0.62 15.21
CA ALA A 372 -34.67 -0.56 16.04
C ALA A 372 -35.52 -0.24 17.29
N ARG A 373 -36.58 0.57 17.15
CA ARG A 373 -37.61 0.69 18.19
C ARG A 373 -38.48 -0.56 18.16
N VAL A 374 -37.99 -1.65 18.74
CA VAL A 374 -38.88 -2.67 19.26
C VAL A 374 -39.49 -2.09 20.53
N ASP A 375 -40.81 -1.99 20.56
CA ASP A 375 -41.53 -1.57 21.77
C ASP A 375 -41.21 -2.60 22.87
N PRO A 376 -40.56 -2.22 23.98
CA PRO A 376 -40.16 -3.16 25.03
C PRO A 376 -41.35 -3.86 25.71
N SER A 377 -42.57 -3.41 25.43
CA SER A 377 -43.82 -4.07 25.82
C SER A 377 -44.18 -5.30 24.97
N GLN A 378 -43.43 -5.61 23.91
CA GLN A 378 -43.61 -6.78 23.04
C GLN A 378 -42.44 -7.79 23.05
N GLU A 379 -41.58 -7.77 24.09
CA GLU A 379 -40.62 -8.85 24.31
C GLU A 379 -41.35 -10.11 24.80
N ASP A 380 -41.96 -10.82 23.85
CA ASP A 380 -42.51 -12.15 24.07
C ASP A 380 -41.34 -13.14 24.16
N ASN A 381 -40.93 -13.50 25.38
CA ASN A 381 -39.78 -14.36 25.70
C ASN A 381 -39.80 -15.77 25.05
N TRP A 382 -40.85 -16.09 24.30
CA TRP A 382 -41.05 -17.36 23.60
C TRP A 382 -40.58 -17.33 22.15
N VAL A 383 -40.42 -16.15 21.53
CA VAL A 383 -39.92 -16.02 20.16
C VAL A 383 -38.47 -15.53 20.22
N PRO A 384 -37.50 -16.28 19.68
CA PRO A 384 -36.12 -15.81 19.64
C PRO A 384 -36.04 -14.49 18.88
N ALA A 385 -35.34 -13.51 19.46
CA ALA A 385 -35.20 -12.18 18.88
C ALA A 385 -34.63 -12.27 17.45
N PRO A 386 -35.09 -11.42 16.51
CA PRO A 386 -34.56 -11.41 15.15
C PRO A 386 -33.05 -11.19 15.18
N THR A 387 -32.30 -12.00 14.43
CA THR A 387 -30.82 -11.89 14.35
C THR A 387 -30.37 -11.02 13.17
N ASP A 388 -31.29 -10.40 12.45
CA ASP A 388 -31.10 -9.62 11.23
C ASP A 388 -31.14 -8.10 11.50
N ASN A 389 -30.54 -7.67 12.61
CA ASN A 389 -30.49 -6.26 13.02
C ASN A 389 -29.08 -5.79 13.35
N PHE A 390 -28.97 -4.49 13.56
CA PHE A 390 -27.73 -3.78 13.89
C PHE A 390 -27.19 -4.16 15.28
N GLU A 391 -28.07 -4.42 16.25
CA GLU A 391 -27.69 -4.83 17.61
C GLU A 391 -26.95 -6.16 17.60
N THR A 392 -27.46 -7.14 16.84
CA THR A 392 -26.83 -8.45 16.66
C THR A 392 -25.49 -8.31 15.95
N PHE A 393 -25.39 -7.43 14.96
CA PHE A 393 -24.12 -7.11 14.32
C PHE A 393 -23.07 -6.60 15.34
N LEU A 394 -23.42 -5.59 16.14
CA LEU A 394 -22.53 -5.04 17.16
C LEU A 394 -22.13 -6.08 18.21
N HIS A 395 -23.05 -6.93 18.62
CA HIS A 395 -22.76 -8.03 19.52
C HIS A 395 -21.72 -8.99 18.95
N TYR A 396 -21.84 -9.37 17.67
CA TYR A 396 -20.87 -10.27 17.05
C TYR A 396 -19.50 -9.62 16.84
N VAL A 397 -19.43 -8.38 16.34
CA VAL A 397 -18.12 -7.73 16.12
C VAL A 397 -17.42 -7.36 17.41
N SER A 398 -18.14 -7.11 18.50
CA SER A 398 -17.56 -6.83 19.82
C SER A 398 -17.02 -8.07 20.55
N ALA A 399 -17.33 -9.28 20.06
CA ALA A 399 -16.80 -10.52 20.63
C ALA A 399 -15.29 -10.69 20.41
N ILE A 400 -14.72 -10.02 19.41
CA ILE A 400 -13.29 -10.10 19.10
C ILE A 400 -12.44 -9.34 20.15
N PRO A 401 -11.21 -9.80 20.47
CA PRO A 401 -10.40 -9.17 21.52
C PRO A 401 -10.11 -7.68 21.30
N LYS A 402 -9.91 -7.27 20.06
CA LYS A 402 -9.65 -5.88 19.68
C LYS A 402 -10.49 -5.45 18.49
N LEU A 403 -11.40 -4.51 18.71
CA LEU A 403 -12.25 -3.91 17.69
C LEU A 403 -11.87 -2.45 17.46
N ILE A 404 -11.61 -2.07 16.21
CA ILE A 404 -11.38 -0.68 15.81
C ILE A 404 -12.47 -0.27 14.83
N ILE A 405 -13.15 0.83 15.07
CA ILE A 405 -14.19 1.38 14.19
C ILE A 405 -13.74 2.75 13.72
N ASN A 406 -13.46 2.89 12.41
CA ASN A 406 -13.13 4.16 11.79
C ASN A 406 -14.37 4.70 11.08
N LEU A 407 -14.86 5.85 11.53
CA LEU A 407 -16.06 6.47 10.98
C LEU A 407 -15.82 7.00 9.57
N LYS A 408 -16.84 6.85 8.73
CA LYS A 408 -16.83 7.40 7.37
C LYS A 408 -16.67 8.90 7.42
N LYS A 409 -15.83 9.42 6.52
CA LYS A 409 -15.72 10.86 6.30
C LYS A 409 -17.04 11.38 5.77
N GLU A 410 -17.75 12.18 6.56
CA GLU A 410 -18.94 12.86 6.07
C GLU A 410 -18.59 13.68 4.82
N ARG A 411 -19.35 13.47 3.75
CA ARG A 411 -19.23 14.33 2.57
C ARG A 411 -19.61 15.74 3.03
N LYS A 412 -18.73 16.70 2.77
CA LYS A 412 -19.03 18.13 2.99
C LYS A 412 -20.18 18.54 2.08
N VAL A 413 -21.43 18.37 2.54
CA VAL A 413 -22.60 18.93 1.88
C VAL A 413 -22.64 20.40 2.26
N GLY A 414 -21.84 21.20 1.55
CA GLY A 414 -21.95 22.65 1.64
C GLY A 414 -23.28 23.06 1.03
N ASN A 415 -24.18 23.62 1.82
CA ASN A 415 -25.27 24.42 1.27
C ASN A 415 -24.63 25.67 0.65
N VAL A 416 -24.31 25.59 -0.64
CA VAL A 416 -23.80 26.72 -1.41
C VAL A 416 -24.99 27.62 -1.72
N CYS A 417 -24.96 28.85 -1.22
CA CYS A 417 -25.95 29.84 -1.61
C CYS A 417 -25.83 30.10 -3.13
N VAL A 418 -26.88 29.78 -3.88
CA VAL A 418 -26.93 29.92 -5.35
C VAL A 418 -26.68 31.37 -5.80
N ARG A 419 -26.96 32.38 -4.95
CA ARG A 419 -26.80 33.80 -5.28
C ARG A 419 -25.43 34.40 -4.98
N CYS A 420 -24.67 33.87 -4.01
CA CYS A 420 -23.40 34.49 -3.60
C CYS A 420 -22.22 33.51 -3.49
N GLY A 421 -22.42 32.22 -3.79
CA GLY A 421 -21.36 31.20 -3.72
C GLY A 421 -20.85 30.92 -2.30
N TYR A 422 -21.39 31.58 -1.28
CA TYR A 422 -21.00 31.37 0.10
C TYR A 422 -21.48 29.99 0.57
N SER A 423 -20.54 29.15 0.97
CA SER A 423 -20.82 27.89 1.66
C SER A 423 -20.64 28.14 3.15
N LYS A 424 -21.70 27.93 3.93
CA LYS A 424 -21.58 27.92 5.39
C LYS A 424 -21.03 26.55 5.76
N GLU A 425 -19.75 26.50 6.12
CA GLU A 425 -19.14 25.28 6.66
C GLU A 425 -19.86 24.93 7.97
N LYS A 426 -20.76 23.95 7.91
CA LYS A 426 -21.12 23.22 9.13
C LYS A 426 -19.96 22.27 9.39
N THR A 427 -19.08 22.62 10.32
CA THR A 427 -18.28 21.61 11.00
C THR A 427 -19.28 20.65 11.64
N PRO A 428 -19.31 19.36 11.26
CA PRO A 428 -20.13 18.40 11.98
C PRO A 428 -19.69 18.41 13.45
N ASP A 429 -20.66 18.37 14.36
CA ASP A 429 -20.39 18.23 15.78
C ASP A 429 -19.66 16.90 15.98
N ILE A 430 -18.34 16.93 16.14
CA ILE A 430 -17.54 15.75 16.47
C ILE A 430 -17.86 15.45 17.95
N PRO A 431 -18.59 14.37 18.27
CA PRO A 431 -18.92 14.11 19.65
C PRO A 431 -17.65 13.63 20.38
N SER A 432 -17.18 14.42 21.33
CA SER A 432 -16.27 13.95 22.37
C SER A 432 -17.02 12.88 23.19
N ALA A 433 -16.43 11.69 23.41
CA ALA A 433 -17.05 10.58 24.14
C ALA A 433 -17.52 10.92 25.56
N GLN A 434 -17.13 12.07 26.11
CA GLN A 434 -17.59 12.55 27.42
C GLN A 434 -19.00 13.17 27.38
N HIS A 435 -19.56 13.43 26.19
CA HIS A 435 -20.89 14.07 25.99
C HIS A 435 -21.76 13.38 24.92
N ALA A 436 -21.55 12.08 24.67
CA ALA A 436 -22.35 11.32 23.71
C ALA A 436 -23.80 11.11 24.20
N SER A 437 -24.68 12.08 23.97
CA SER A 437 -26.14 11.94 24.14
C SER A 437 -26.79 11.35 22.87
N GLY A 438 -27.95 10.70 23.01
CA GLY A 438 -28.71 10.18 21.87
C GLY A 438 -28.14 8.88 21.28
N ASP A 439 -28.12 8.78 19.95
CA ASP A 439 -27.74 7.54 19.23
C ASP A 439 -26.29 7.11 19.48
N TRP A 440 -25.38 8.07 19.69
CA TRP A 440 -24.00 7.80 20.07
C TRP A 440 -23.86 7.14 21.45
N GLY A 441 -24.64 7.60 22.43
CA GLY A 441 -24.66 6.99 23.76
C GLY A 441 -25.17 5.54 23.71
N ARG A 442 -26.18 5.27 22.88
CA ARG A 442 -26.71 3.92 22.64
C ARG A 442 -25.69 3.03 21.96
N PHE A 443 -25.11 3.49 20.85
CA PHE A 443 -24.05 2.79 20.13
C PHE A 443 -22.89 2.40 21.06
N ILE A 444 -22.36 3.36 21.82
CA ILE A 444 -21.28 3.13 22.78
C ILE A 444 -21.71 2.15 23.88
N SER A 445 -22.94 2.25 24.41
CA SER A 445 -23.42 1.35 25.46
C SER A 445 -23.47 -0.11 25.01
N ARG A 446 -23.76 -0.36 23.72
CA ARG A 446 -23.79 -1.71 23.13
C ARG A 446 -22.39 -2.29 22.88
N LEU A 447 -21.39 -1.43 22.70
CA LEU A 447 -19.99 -1.84 22.57
C LEU A 447 -19.32 -2.15 23.92
N LYS A 448 -19.88 -1.67 25.04
CA LYS A 448 -19.32 -1.86 26.39
C LYS A 448 -19.55 -3.26 27.00
N SER A 449 -20.06 -4.23 26.24
CA SER A 449 -20.35 -5.57 26.77
C SER A 449 -19.12 -6.48 26.69
N GLY A 450 -18.14 -6.32 27.59
CA GLY A 450 -17.07 -7.31 27.76
C GLY A 450 -15.71 -6.74 28.18
N SER A 451 -14.71 -7.62 28.22
CA SER A 451 -13.29 -7.33 28.52
C SER A 451 -12.46 -7.00 27.27
N ASN A 452 -13.12 -6.64 26.17
CA ASN A 452 -12.48 -6.45 24.87
C ASN A 452 -12.12 -4.98 24.63
N GLU A 453 -10.98 -4.74 23.99
CA GLU A 453 -10.51 -3.39 23.64
C GLU A 453 -11.31 -2.91 22.42
N VAL A 454 -12.19 -1.91 22.61
CA VAL A 454 -12.93 -1.28 21.52
C VAL A 454 -12.44 0.14 21.36
N THR A 455 -12.02 0.53 20.15
CA THR A 455 -11.61 1.89 19.82
C THR A 455 -12.49 2.44 18.69
N VAL A 456 -13.04 3.64 18.86
CA VAL A 456 -13.75 4.36 17.78
C VAL A 456 -12.94 5.59 17.42
N ARG A 457 -12.69 5.78 16.11
CA ARG A 457 -11.94 6.91 15.56
C ARG A 457 -12.77 7.67 14.54
N ASP A 458 -12.56 8.98 14.48
CA ASP A 458 -13.12 9.81 13.42
C ASP A 458 -12.42 9.54 12.07
N SER A 459 -12.90 10.19 11.02
CA SER A 459 -12.33 10.08 9.67
C SER A 459 -10.88 10.61 9.52
N ASN A 460 -10.37 11.33 10.52
CA ASN A 460 -8.99 11.83 10.57
C ASN A 460 -8.10 10.96 11.47
N GLY A 461 -8.63 9.86 12.01
CA GLY A 461 -7.92 8.97 12.93
C GLY A 461 -7.86 9.48 14.38
N LEU A 462 -8.56 10.58 14.70
CA LEU A 462 -8.71 11.06 16.06
C LEU A 462 -9.54 10.06 16.86
N GLN A 463 -9.00 9.58 17.98
CA GLN A 463 -9.70 8.68 18.88
C GLN A 463 -10.87 9.41 19.55
N LEU A 464 -12.08 8.93 19.29
CA LEU A 464 -13.31 9.44 19.89
C LEU A 464 -13.65 8.68 21.17
N PHE A 465 -13.48 7.36 21.16
CA PHE A 465 -13.82 6.47 22.27
C PHE A 465 -12.84 5.31 22.39
N GLN A 466 -12.58 4.85 23.62
CA GLN A 466 -11.86 3.61 23.87
C GLN A 466 -12.37 2.91 25.14
N THR A 467 -12.57 1.59 25.09
CA THR A 467 -12.69 0.73 26.27
C THR A 467 -11.38 0.02 26.53
N SER A 468 -11.03 -0.13 27.81
CA SER A 468 -9.84 -0.82 28.30
C SER A 468 -10.15 -2.26 28.68
#